data_AF-Q4T475-F1
#
_entry.id   AF-Q4T475-F1
#
_cell.length_a   1.000
_cell.length_b   1.000
_cell.length_c   1.000
_cell.angle_alpha   90.00
_cell.angle_beta   90.00
_cell.angle_gamma   90.00
#
_symmetry.space_group_name_H-M   'P 1'
#
loop_
_entity.id
_entity.type
_entity.pdbx_description
1 polymer ?
#
loop_
_entity_poly.entity_id
_entity_poly.type
_entity_poly.pdbx_seq_one_letter_code
_entity_poly.pdbx_strand_id
1 'polypeptide(L)'
;MTRNLLKNPNGEEELEFWELTENGGSQWKVEDMPGDCGYDFCNSVVTKYFATSFELCLKRQVIDLFAEGFTAAQLDAQPAVTVEDWYCGRTDCGCTYQMTAALLDENRLVIQEFKPEPLTLDPDCDDCSWRQVYRER
;
A
#
# COMPACT_ATOMS: atom_id res chain seq x y z
N MET A 1 -10.82 -7.81 18.28
CA MET A 1 -10.88 -6.45 17.73
C MET A 1 -10.05 -6.45 16.47
N THR A 2 -10.63 -6.04 15.35
CA THR A 2 -9.92 -5.90 14.07
C THR A 2 -9.24 -4.54 14.09
N ARG A 3 -7.93 -4.48 13.84
CA ARG A 3 -7.17 -3.23 13.75
C ARG A 3 -6.19 -3.30 12.58
N ASN A 4 -5.81 -2.15 12.04
CA ASN A 4 -4.71 -2.08 11.08
C ASN A 4 -3.38 -2.40 11.80
N LEU A 5 -2.58 -3.27 11.19
CA LEU A 5 -1.25 -3.65 11.69
C LEU A 5 -0.13 -2.88 10.97
N LEU A 6 -0.41 -2.24 9.84
CA LEU A 6 0.53 -1.34 9.19
C LEU A 6 0.70 -0.07 10.00
N LYS A 7 1.94 0.34 10.15
CA LYS A 7 2.33 1.62 10.74
C LYS A 7 2.42 2.68 9.64
N ASN A 8 2.03 3.90 9.97
CA ASN A 8 2.04 5.05 9.07
C ASN A 8 1.44 4.76 7.68
N PRO A 9 0.18 4.29 7.58
CA PRO A 9 -0.41 3.90 6.31
C PRO A 9 -0.70 5.08 5.37
N ASN A 10 -0.77 6.32 5.89
CA ASN A 10 -1.18 7.51 5.13
C ASN A 10 -0.06 8.56 4.96
N GLY A 11 1.11 8.38 5.61
CA GLY A 11 2.22 9.34 5.52
C GLY A 11 2.22 10.46 6.57
N GLU A 12 1.42 10.35 7.64
CA GLU A 12 1.42 11.35 8.74
C GLU A 12 2.79 11.49 9.41
N GLU A 13 3.57 10.41 9.42
CA GLU A 13 4.94 10.38 9.93
C GLU A 13 5.96 10.34 8.78
N GLU A 14 5.66 11.04 7.68
CA GLU A 14 6.46 11.04 6.45
C GLU A 14 6.67 9.60 5.93
N LEU A 15 7.91 9.16 5.73
CA LEU A 15 8.26 7.81 5.27
C LEU A 15 8.64 6.86 6.43
N GLU A 16 8.41 7.25 7.68
CA GLU A 16 8.72 6.39 8.84
C GLU A 16 7.97 5.06 8.77
N PHE A 17 8.61 4.01 9.30
CA PHE A 17 8.17 2.60 9.30
C PHE A 17 8.13 1.91 7.93
N TRP A 18 8.40 2.62 6.84
CA TRP A 18 8.50 2.04 5.50
C TRP A 18 9.96 1.84 5.10
N GLU A 19 10.30 0.63 4.68
CA GLU A 19 11.57 0.34 4.01
C GLU A 19 11.43 0.68 2.53
N LEU A 20 12.19 1.67 2.05
CA LEU A 20 12.21 2.04 0.64
C LEU A 20 13.12 1.06 -0.12
N THR A 21 12.52 0.10 -0.82
CA THR A 21 13.27 -0.89 -1.61
C THR A 21 13.68 -0.33 -2.97
N GLU A 22 12.87 0.58 -3.54
CA GLU A 22 13.20 1.34 -4.75
C GLU A 22 12.78 2.79 -4.55
N ASN A 23 13.60 3.74 -4.98
CA ASN A 23 13.36 5.16 -4.75
C ASN A 23 13.85 6.01 -5.94
N GLY A 24 13.38 5.67 -7.14
CA GLY A 24 13.82 6.27 -8.39
C GLY A 24 13.35 7.73 -8.59
N GLY A 25 13.91 8.38 -9.61
CA GLY A 25 13.54 9.72 -10.05
C GLY A 25 13.70 10.77 -8.95
N SER A 26 12.65 11.56 -8.73
CA SER A 26 12.55 12.54 -7.64
C SER A 26 12.13 11.94 -6.30
N GLN A 27 12.20 10.61 -6.17
CA GLN A 27 11.95 9.85 -4.94
C GLN A 27 10.48 9.87 -4.47
N TRP A 28 10.17 9.01 -3.49
CA TRP A 28 8.92 9.05 -2.74
C TRP A 28 8.76 10.39 -2.04
N LYS A 29 7.54 10.93 -2.07
CA LYS A 29 7.14 12.11 -1.31
C LYS A 29 5.84 11.85 -0.59
N VAL A 30 5.62 12.57 0.50
CA VAL A 30 4.31 12.68 1.12
C VAL A 30 3.72 14.02 0.73
N GLU A 31 2.46 14.01 0.31
CA GLU A 31 1.72 15.19 -0.13
C GLU A 31 0.38 15.27 0.61
N ASP A 32 -0.13 16.48 0.78
CA ASP A 32 -1.43 16.73 1.39
C ASP A 32 -2.56 16.48 0.37
N MET A 33 -3.71 16.01 0.86
CA MET A 33 -4.92 15.75 0.07
C MET A 33 -5.77 17.03 -0.08
N PRO A 34 -6.38 17.30 -1.25
CA PRO A 34 -6.13 16.64 -2.54
C PRO A 34 -4.81 17.09 -3.17
N GLY A 35 -4.17 16.17 -3.87
CA GLY A 35 -2.96 16.44 -4.65
C GLY A 35 -3.19 17.32 -5.88
N ASP A 36 -2.11 17.89 -6.41
CA ASP A 36 -2.13 18.61 -7.69
C ASP A 36 -2.59 17.68 -8.83
N CYS A 37 -3.65 18.10 -9.54
CA CYS A 37 -4.30 17.30 -10.58
C CYS A 37 -4.86 15.95 -10.08
N GLY A 38 -5.07 15.80 -8.77
CA GLY A 38 -5.62 14.60 -8.14
C GLY A 38 -7.09 14.72 -7.74
N TYR A 39 -7.62 13.62 -7.19
CA TYR A 39 -8.99 13.53 -6.68
C TYR A 39 -9.00 13.55 -5.16
N ASP A 40 -10.08 14.09 -4.57
CA ASP A 40 -10.35 13.92 -3.14
C ASP A 40 -10.54 12.44 -2.80
N PHE A 41 -10.03 12.03 -1.64
CA PHE A 41 -10.29 10.70 -1.11
C PHE A 41 -11.69 10.61 -0.50
N CYS A 42 -12.31 9.42 -0.58
CA CYS A 42 -13.68 9.22 -0.10
C CYS A 42 -13.84 9.31 1.43
N ASN A 43 -12.73 9.33 2.18
CA ASN A 43 -12.72 9.48 3.63
C ASN A 43 -11.93 10.72 4.05
N SER A 44 -12.62 11.73 4.58
CA SER A 44 -12.03 13.01 4.98
C SER A 44 -11.04 12.94 6.14
N VAL A 45 -10.92 11.81 6.83
CA VAL A 45 -9.90 11.60 7.87
C VAL A 45 -8.52 11.31 7.26
N VAL A 46 -8.46 10.90 5.99
CA VAL A 46 -7.20 10.71 5.27
C VAL A 46 -6.81 12.04 4.64
N THR A 47 -5.78 12.65 5.23
CA THR A 47 -5.31 14.00 4.86
C THR A 47 -4.04 14.01 4.03
N LYS A 48 -3.36 12.87 3.90
CA LYS A 48 -2.09 12.72 3.20
C LYS A 48 -2.02 11.45 2.37
N TYR A 49 -1.11 11.41 1.42
CA TYR A 49 -0.80 10.23 0.61
C TYR A 49 0.67 10.20 0.20
N PHE A 50 1.11 9.05 -0.33
CA PHE A 50 2.45 8.86 -0.87
C PHE A 50 2.46 9.03 -2.39
N ALA A 51 3.30 9.92 -2.90
CA ALA A 51 3.51 10.16 -4.32
C ALA A 51 4.81 9.50 -4.82
N THR A 52 4.73 8.76 -5.92
CA THR A 52 5.88 8.20 -6.64
C THR A 52 6.46 9.19 -7.65
N SER A 53 7.60 8.86 -8.25
CA SER A 53 8.21 9.66 -9.30
C SER A 53 8.11 9.01 -10.69
N PHE A 54 8.87 9.52 -11.66
CA PHE A 54 8.91 9.06 -13.06
C PHE A 54 9.74 7.78 -13.27
N GLU A 55 10.45 7.31 -12.23
CA GLU A 55 11.09 6.00 -12.19
C GLU A 55 10.47 5.17 -11.07
N LEU A 56 10.82 3.88 -11.01
CA LEU A 56 10.22 2.94 -10.07
C LEU A 56 10.46 3.36 -8.61
N CYS A 57 9.35 3.41 -7.86
CA CYS A 57 9.33 3.66 -6.43
C CYS A 57 8.60 2.50 -5.74
N LEU A 58 9.26 1.84 -4.79
CA LEU A 58 8.71 0.72 -4.02
C LEU A 58 9.02 0.92 -2.55
N LYS A 59 8.03 0.66 -1.70
CA LYS A 59 8.16 0.65 -0.24
C LYS A 59 7.57 -0.62 0.33
N ARG A 60 8.15 -1.11 1.43
CA ARG A 60 7.79 -2.37 2.08
C ARG A 60 7.64 -2.19 3.59
N GLN A 61 6.72 -2.95 4.17
CA GLN A 61 6.64 -3.17 5.61
C GLN A 61 6.47 -4.66 5.88
N VAL A 62 7.22 -5.20 6.84
CA VAL A 62 7.09 -6.58 7.31
C VAL A 62 6.50 -6.54 8.70
N ILE A 63 5.34 -7.18 8.88
CA ILE A 63 4.64 -7.22 10.16
C ILE A 63 5.01 -8.51 10.88
N ASP A 64 5.57 -8.38 12.08
CA ASP A 64 5.77 -9.51 12.98
C ASP A 64 4.48 -9.78 13.76
N LEU A 65 3.74 -10.81 13.35
CA LEU A 65 2.46 -11.16 13.98
C LEU A 65 2.62 -11.56 15.45
N PHE A 66 3.75 -12.15 15.87
CA PHE A 66 3.98 -12.45 17.28
C PHE A 66 4.17 -11.18 18.10
N ALA A 67 4.91 -10.20 17.56
CA ALA A 67 5.08 -8.89 18.20
C ALA A 67 3.76 -8.11 18.29
N GLU A 68 2.83 -8.33 17.35
CA GLU A 68 1.49 -7.76 17.37
C GLU A 68 0.52 -8.49 18.33
N GLY A 69 0.97 -9.57 18.99
CA GLY A 69 0.26 -10.28 20.05
C GLY A 69 -0.44 -11.56 19.60
N PHE A 70 -0.22 -12.04 18.38
CA PHE A 70 -0.76 -13.32 17.92
C PHE A 70 0.07 -14.48 18.44
N THR A 71 -0.60 -15.53 18.91
CA THR A 71 0.05 -16.78 19.34
C THR A 71 0.16 -17.77 18.18
N ALA A 72 1.10 -18.71 18.26
CA ALA A 72 1.26 -19.76 17.24
C ALA A 72 -0.06 -20.53 17.01
N ALA A 73 -0.74 -20.93 18.09
CA ALA A 73 -2.02 -21.63 18.01
C ALA A 73 -3.11 -20.82 17.30
N GLN A 74 -3.11 -19.48 17.43
CA GLN A 74 -4.04 -18.62 16.71
C GLN A 74 -3.70 -18.55 15.22
N LEU A 75 -2.41 -18.45 14.86
CA LEU A 75 -1.96 -18.40 13.47
C LEU A 75 -2.14 -19.75 12.76
N ASP A 76 -1.88 -20.86 13.46
CA ASP A 76 -2.08 -22.23 12.96
C ASP A 76 -3.54 -22.55 12.68
N ALA A 77 -4.48 -21.88 13.37
CA ALA A 77 -5.90 -21.93 13.08
C ALA A 77 -6.28 -21.22 11.77
N GLN A 78 -5.31 -20.58 11.09
CA GLN A 78 -5.46 -19.85 9.83
C GLN A 78 -6.59 -18.82 9.90
N PRO A 79 -6.46 -17.79 10.76
CA PRO A 79 -7.46 -16.75 10.87
C PRO A 79 -7.51 -15.99 9.54
N ALA A 80 -8.66 -15.39 9.26
CA ALA A 80 -8.80 -14.58 8.05
C ALA A 80 -7.77 -13.43 8.07
N VAL A 81 -7.08 -13.26 6.95
CA VAL A 81 -6.13 -12.16 6.75
C VAL A 81 -6.66 -11.28 5.64
N THR A 82 -6.96 -10.03 5.99
CA THR A 82 -7.45 -9.02 5.06
C THR A 82 -6.32 -8.04 4.74
N VAL A 83 -6.12 -7.77 3.45
CA VAL A 83 -5.18 -6.80 2.92
C VAL A 83 -5.93 -5.83 2.03
N GLU A 84 -5.72 -4.55 2.28
CA GLU A 84 -6.34 -3.46 1.53
C GLU A 84 -5.29 -2.40 1.22
N ASP A 85 -5.40 -1.80 0.04
CA ASP A 85 -4.62 -0.63 -0.34
C ASP A 85 -5.44 0.27 -1.28
N TRP A 86 -5.06 1.54 -1.36
CA TRP A 86 -5.71 2.53 -2.20
C TRP A 86 -4.68 3.22 -3.08
N TYR A 87 -5.01 3.37 -4.36
CA TYR A 87 -4.15 4.03 -5.33
C TYR A 87 -4.98 4.91 -6.27
N CYS A 88 -4.35 5.94 -6.83
CA CYS A 88 -4.95 6.80 -7.84
C CYS A 88 -3.87 7.25 -8.83
N GLY A 89 -4.31 7.92 -9.90
CA GLY A 89 -3.44 8.60 -10.85
C GLY A 89 -3.62 10.11 -10.76
N ARG A 90 -2.76 10.85 -11.46
CA ARG A 90 -3.02 12.26 -11.75
C ARG A 90 -3.79 12.36 -13.06
N THR A 91 -4.52 13.46 -13.23
CA THR A 91 -5.30 13.74 -14.45
C THR A 91 -4.46 14.29 -15.60
N ASP A 92 -3.17 14.56 -15.38
CA ASP A 92 -2.24 15.13 -16.37
C ASP A 92 -1.05 14.21 -16.70
N CYS A 93 -0.92 13.06 -16.05
CA CYS A 93 0.17 12.12 -16.26
C CYS A 93 -0.22 10.69 -15.86
N GLY A 94 0.04 9.74 -16.77
CA GLY A 94 -0.19 8.32 -16.49
C GLY A 94 0.80 7.73 -15.49
N CYS A 95 0.38 6.66 -14.83
CA CYS A 95 1.22 5.94 -13.87
C CYS A 95 0.96 4.43 -13.93
N THR A 96 1.81 3.64 -13.28
CA THR A 96 1.59 2.21 -13.12
C THR A 96 1.69 1.84 -11.65
N TYR A 97 0.63 1.23 -11.14
CA TYR A 97 0.53 0.71 -9.79
C TYR A 97 0.88 -0.78 -9.75
N GLN A 98 1.57 -1.20 -8.69
CA GLN A 98 1.82 -2.61 -8.41
C GLN A 98 1.84 -2.87 -6.90
N MET A 99 1.41 -4.06 -6.51
CA MET A 99 1.35 -4.49 -5.11
C MET A 99 1.76 -5.96 -4.99
N THR A 100 2.38 -6.31 -3.88
CA THR A 100 2.55 -7.71 -3.47
C THR A 100 2.37 -7.80 -1.96
N ALA A 101 1.49 -8.69 -1.52
CA ALA A 101 1.31 -9.06 -0.13
C ALA A 101 1.59 -10.55 0.03
N ALA A 102 2.44 -10.91 0.99
CA ALA A 102 2.87 -12.28 1.19
C ALA A 102 2.76 -12.67 2.67
N LEU A 103 2.27 -13.88 2.92
CA LEU A 103 2.38 -14.55 4.21
C LEU A 103 3.69 -15.33 4.23
N LEU A 104 4.46 -15.12 5.29
CA LEU A 104 5.78 -15.69 5.46
C LEU A 104 5.80 -16.68 6.63
N ASP A 105 6.59 -17.74 6.51
CA ASP A 105 6.90 -18.63 7.64
C ASP A 105 8.01 -18.06 8.54
N GLU A 106 8.38 -18.81 9.58
CA GLU A 106 9.45 -18.45 10.52
C GLU A 106 10.82 -18.27 9.83
N ASN A 107 11.03 -18.91 8.69
CA ASN A 107 12.25 -18.82 7.87
C ASN A 107 12.15 -17.73 6.80
N ARG A 108 11.08 -16.92 6.82
CA ARG A 108 10.76 -15.87 5.84
C ARG A 108 10.53 -16.41 4.42
N LEU A 109 10.11 -17.67 4.30
CA LEU A 109 9.69 -18.26 3.04
C LEU A 109 8.21 -17.94 2.79
N VAL A 110 7.87 -17.67 1.54
CA VAL A 110 6.49 -17.34 1.14
C VAL A 110 5.63 -18.59 1.24
N ILE A 111 4.62 -18.56 2.12
CA ILE A 111 3.58 -19.58 2.24
C ILE A 111 2.44 -19.29 1.27
N GLN A 112 2.08 -18.01 1.12
CA GLN A 112 1.04 -17.57 0.22
C GLN A 112 1.34 -16.15 -0.26
N GLU A 113 0.98 -15.87 -1.50
CA GLU A 113 1.17 -14.58 -2.14
C GLU A 113 -0.15 -14.08 -2.75
N PHE A 114 -0.42 -12.79 -2.58
CA PHE A 114 -1.37 -12.03 -3.35
C PHE A 114 -0.62 -10.96 -4.12
N LYS A 115 -0.61 -11.11 -5.45
CA LYS A 115 0.06 -10.22 -6.38
C LYS A 115 -0.87 -9.97 -7.56
N PRO A 116 -1.67 -8.88 -7.54
CA PRO A 116 -2.42 -8.47 -8.72
C PRO A 116 -1.45 -8.11 -9.86
N GLU A 117 -1.90 -8.26 -11.09
CA GLU A 117 -1.16 -7.76 -12.25
C GLU A 117 -0.97 -6.24 -12.12
N PRO A 118 0.20 -5.69 -12.49
CA PRO A 118 0.41 -4.25 -12.51
C PRO A 118 -0.66 -3.56 -13.34
N LEU A 119 -1.20 -2.46 -12.82
CA LEU A 119 -2.25 -1.69 -13.46
C LEU A 119 -1.70 -0.35 -13.92
N THR A 120 -1.85 -0.05 -15.20
CA THR A 120 -1.57 1.28 -15.74
C THR A 120 -2.83 2.14 -15.72
N LEU A 121 -2.69 3.38 -15.27
CA LEU A 121 -3.71 4.42 -15.35
C LEU A 121 -3.27 5.42 -16.42
N ASP A 122 -4.10 5.61 -17.44
CA ASP A 122 -3.88 6.56 -18.52
C ASP A 122 -4.87 7.73 -18.41
N PRO A 123 -4.43 8.98 -18.11
CA PRO A 123 -5.33 10.11 -17.94
C PRO A 123 -6.17 10.44 -19.18
N ASP A 124 -5.78 10.00 -20.37
CA ASP A 124 -6.55 10.22 -21.60
C ASP A 124 -7.76 9.27 -21.72
N CYS A 125 -7.73 8.14 -21.00
CA CYS A 125 -8.72 7.06 -21.13
C CYS A 125 -9.38 6.64 -19.80
N ASP A 126 -8.75 6.92 -18.66
CA ASP A 126 -9.18 6.54 -17.32
C ASP A 126 -9.69 7.74 -16.52
N ASP A 127 -10.51 7.46 -15.49
CA ASP A 127 -10.94 8.47 -14.53
C ASP A 127 -9.85 8.87 -13.53
N CYS A 128 -8.73 8.15 -13.46
CA CYS A 128 -7.61 8.32 -12.52
C CYS A 128 -8.00 8.50 -11.03
N SER A 129 -9.23 8.19 -10.66
CA SER A 129 -9.76 8.38 -9.30
C SER A 129 -9.23 7.33 -8.34
N TRP A 130 -9.46 7.53 -7.04
CA TRP A 130 -9.05 6.57 -6.02
C TRP A 130 -9.75 5.22 -6.19
N ARG A 131 -8.95 4.16 -6.31
CA ARG A 131 -9.41 2.78 -6.45
C ARG A 131 -8.87 1.95 -5.30
N GLN A 132 -9.74 1.08 -4.76
CA GLN A 132 -9.37 0.14 -3.71
C GLN A 132 -8.92 -1.18 -4.35
N VAL A 133 -7.81 -1.72 -3.86
CA VAL A 133 -7.49 -3.14 -3.98
C VAL A 133 -7.76 -3.81 -2.63
N TYR A 134 -8.44 -4.96 -2.66
CA TYR A 134 -8.86 -5.68 -1.47
C TYR A 134 -8.66 -7.19 -1.70
N ARG A 135 -8.14 -7.87 -0.68
CA ARG A 135 -8.04 -9.32 -0.62
C ARG A 135 -8.27 -9.82 0.79
N GLU A 136 -9.18 -10.77 0.94
CA GLU A 136 -9.31 -11.59 2.15
C GLU A 136 -8.97 -13.04 1.80
N ARG A 137 -8.24 -13.69 2.70
CA ARG A 137 -7.95 -15.13 2.65
C ARG A 137 -8.68 -15.83 3.79
#